data_AF-A0A0B5DU36-F1
#
_entry.id   AF-A0A0B5DU36-F1
#
_cell.length_a   1.000
_cell.length_b   1.000
_cell.length_c   1.000
_cell.angle_alpha   90.00
_cell.angle_beta   90.00
_cell.angle_gamma   90.00
#
_symmetry.space_group_name_H-M   'P 1'
#
loop_
_entity.id
_entity.type
_entity.pdbx_description
1 polymer ?
#
loop_
_entity_poly.entity_id
_entity_poly.type
_entity_poly.pdbx_seq_one_letter_code
_entity_poly.pdbx_strand_id
1 'polypeptide(L)'
;MTVTTHALIPALEDARAAHAAVIDKFRADLTVTPTGPHRRTLERHLADIEEYMGRIDNHVRAVRPRRLLGDATAIVRTITSAAVRAARIPLEVGTVIAEGVLHARHPVTERRLLRNIQGEYAIAAQALAACRVGESVAALADDERGMELMASLRQRDEKLLRALESTLEQLAQALVEATAENIPTPARYLTDQGHDQRWPDDRPSAGGPIGPHPTGSGLRAAASAVWAGSMAAAQQRMDTTG
;
A
#
# COMPACT_ATOMS: atom_id res chain seq x y z
N MET A 1 -29.39 4.56 -27.01
CA MET A 1 -29.00 4.15 -25.64
C MET A 1 -28.10 2.91 -25.58
N THR A 2 -27.50 2.44 -26.69
CA THR A 2 -26.59 1.28 -26.69
C THR A 2 -25.17 1.60 -26.20
N VAL A 3 -24.73 2.84 -26.35
CA VAL A 3 -23.37 3.28 -26.02
C VAL A 3 -23.08 3.20 -24.51
N THR A 4 -24.06 3.47 -23.65
CA THR A 4 -23.90 3.41 -22.19
C THR A 4 -23.81 1.97 -21.67
N THR A 5 -24.58 1.03 -22.24
CA THR A 5 -24.46 -0.41 -21.91
C THR A 5 -23.10 -0.99 -22.31
N HIS A 6 -22.47 -0.47 -23.38
CA HIS A 6 -21.13 -0.90 -23.80
C HIS A 6 -20.02 -0.51 -22.82
N ALA A 7 -20.23 0.52 -21.99
CA ALA A 7 -19.29 0.92 -20.95
C ALA A 7 -19.61 0.29 -19.59
N LEU A 8 -20.89 0.06 -19.29
CA LEU A 8 -21.34 -0.50 -18.01
C LEU A 8 -20.80 -1.91 -17.75
N ILE A 9 -20.94 -2.83 -18.71
CA ILE A 9 -20.48 -4.22 -18.52
C ILE A 9 -18.96 -4.27 -18.22
N PRO A 10 -18.09 -3.62 -19.01
CA PRO A 10 -16.66 -3.54 -18.68
C PRO A 10 -16.39 -2.95 -17.31
N ALA A 11 -17.08 -1.87 -16.91
CA ALA A 11 -16.84 -1.25 -15.60
C ALA A 11 -17.22 -2.17 -14.42
N LEU A 12 -18.31 -2.93 -14.56
CA LEU A 12 -18.70 -3.97 -13.58
C LEU A 12 -17.67 -5.11 -13.54
N GLU A 13 -17.18 -5.55 -14.70
CA GLU A 13 -16.16 -6.59 -14.83
C GLU A 13 -14.79 -6.14 -14.26
N ASP A 14 -14.41 -4.87 -14.43
CA ASP A 14 -13.19 -4.29 -13.87
C ASP A 14 -13.24 -4.22 -12.33
N ALA A 15 -14.37 -3.76 -11.77
CA ALA A 15 -14.58 -3.77 -10.32
C ALA A 15 -14.52 -5.19 -9.75
N ARG A 16 -15.15 -6.15 -10.45
CA ARG A 16 -15.08 -7.58 -10.12
C ARG A 16 -13.64 -8.10 -10.14
N ALA A 17 -12.87 -7.81 -11.18
CA ALA A 17 -11.49 -8.25 -11.31
C ALA A 17 -10.59 -7.65 -10.21
N ALA A 18 -10.80 -6.38 -9.87
CA ALA A 18 -10.07 -5.74 -8.77
C ALA A 18 -10.38 -6.40 -7.41
N HIS A 19 -11.65 -6.71 -7.13
CA HIS A 19 -12.05 -7.41 -5.90
C HIS A 19 -11.57 -8.87 -5.86
N ALA A 20 -11.53 -9.56 -7.00
CA ALA A 20 -10.90 -10.88 -7.06
C ALA A 20 -9.41 -10.82 -6.68
N ALA A 21 -8.68 -9.80 -7.14
CA ALA A 21 -7.29 -9.60 -6.75
C ALA A 21 -7.12 -9.28 -5.26
N VAL A 22 -8.05 -8.53 -4.65
CA VAL A 22 -8.11 -8.34 -3.19
C VAL A 22 -8.28 -9.69 -2.48
N ILE A 23 -9.23 -10.52 -2.93
CA ILE A 23 -9.48 -11.84 -2.34
C ILE A 23 -8.22 -12.71 -2.39
N ASP A 24 -7.59 -12.81 -3.56
CA ASP A 24 -6.41 -13.64 -3.76
C ASP A 24 -5.24 -13.17 -2.88
N LYS A 25 -5.02 -11.84 -2.84
CA LYS A 25 -3.97 -11.25 -2.00
C LYS A 25 -4.22 -11.52 -0.52
N PHE A 26 -5.44 -11.29 -0.03
CA PHE A 26 -5.77 -11.44 1.38
C PHE A 26 -5.69 -12.90 1.81
N ARG A 27 -6.16 -13.83 0.97
CA ARG A 27 -6.00 -15.27 1.24
C ARG A 27 -4.53 -15.66 1.33
N ALA A 28 -3.68 -15.14 0.42
CA ALA A 28 -2.24 -15.39 0.47
C ALA A 28 -1.62 -14.84 1.77
N ASP A 29 -1.93 -13.61 2.15
CA ASP A 29 -1.37 -13.00 3.36
C ASP A 29 -1.90 -13.65 4.65
N LEU A 30 -3.17 -14.08 4.68
CA LEU A 30 -3.75 -14.82 5.80
C LEU A 30 -3.02 -16.14 6.11
N THR A 31 -2.29 -16.73 5.15
CA THR A 31 -1.49 -17.94 5.43
C THR A 31 -0.28 -17.66 6.32
N VAL A 32 0.23 -16.42 6.31
CA VAL A 32 1.46 -16.02 7.01
C VAL A 32 1.22 -14.99 8.12
N THR A 33 0.04 -14.37 8.15
CA THR A 33 -0.36 -13.39 9.17
C THR A 33 -0.79 -14.08 10.47
N PRO A 34 -0.11 -13.80 11.60
CA PRO A 34 -0.49 -14.34 12.90
C PRO A 34 -1.92 -13.97 13.31
N THR A 35 -2.52 -14.75 14.20
CA THR A 35 -3.84 -14.44 14.76
C THR A 35 -3.81 -13.11 15.50
N GLY A 36 -4.71 -12.18 15.15
CA GLY A 36 -4.76 -10.85 15.74
C GLY A 36 -5.86 -9.97 15.16
N PRO A 37 -5.96 -8.71 15.61
CA PRO A 37 -6.95 -7.75 15.12
C PRO A 37 -6.89 -7.55 13.60
N HIS A 38 -5.68 -7.42 13.06
CA HIS A 38 -5.44 -7.25 11.63
C HIS A 38 -5.98 -8.44 10.81
N ARG A 39 -5.64 -9.68 11.20
CA ARG A 39 -6.16 -10.91 10.57
C ARG A 39 -7.69 -10.94 10.54
N ARG A 40 -8.35 -10.60 11.66
CA ARG A 40 -9.82 -10.56 11.75
C ARG A 40 -10.45 -9.51 10.84
N THR A 41 -9.77 -8.38 10.62
CA THR A 41 -10.22 -7.36 9.68
C THR A 41 -10.22 -7.89 8.24
N LEU A 42 -9.15 -8.59 7.83
CA LEU A 42 -9.07 -9.22 6.51
C LEU A 42 -10.14 -10.32 6.33
N GLU A 43 -10.29 -11.21 7.32
CA GLU A 43 -11.28 -12.30 7.28
C GLU A 43 -12.71 -11.77 7.16
N ARG A 44 -13.06 -10.74 7.95
CA ARG A 44 -14.38 -10.11 7.85
C ARG A 44 -14.60 -9.50 6.46
N HIS A 45 -13.61 -8.79 5.94
CA HIS A 45 -13.71 -8.14 4.65
C HIS A 45 -13.80 -9.15 3.48
N LEU A 46 -13.11 -10.30 3.57
CA LEU A 46 -13.24 -11.38 2.60
C LEU A 46 -14.66 -11.94 2.54
N ALA A 47 -15.23 -12.30 3.70
CA ALA A 47 -16.61 -12.78 3.76
C ALA A 47 -17.59 -11.75 3.19
N ASP A 48 -17.34 -10.48 3.48
CA ASP A 48 -18.09 -9.34 2.99
C ASP A 48 -17.99 -9.15 1.46
N ILE A 49 -16.83 -9.33 0.83
CA ILE A 49 -16.67 -9.15 -0.62
C ILE A 49 -17.29 -10.33 -1.40
N GLU A 50 -17.11 -11.56 -0.93
CA GLU A 50 -17.56 -12.76 -1.66
C GLU A 50 -19.07 -12.74 -1.96
N GLU A 51 -19.88 -12.21 -1.04
CA GLU A 51 -21.31 -12.00 -1.26
C GLU A 51 -21.57 -11.02 -2.43
N TYR A 52 -20.85 -9.90 -2.47
CA TYR A 52 -21.02 -8.86 -3.48
C TYR A 52 -20.53 -9.29 -4.85
N MET A 53 -19.49 -10.13 -4.91
CA MET A 53 -19.02 -10.73 -6.16
C MET A 53 -20.12 -11.55 -6.83
N GLY A 54 -20.87 -12.33 -6.06
CA GLY A 54 -22.04 -13.05 -6.58
C GLY A 54 -23.14 -12.11 -7.07
N ARG A 55 -23.36 -10.97 -6.38
CA ARG A 55 -24.34 -9.96 -6.79
C ARG A 55 -23.94 -9.24 -8.08
N ILE A 56 -22.66 -8.90 -8.26
CA ILE A 56 -22.12 -8.33 -9.51
C ILE A 56 -22.28 -9.34 -10.64
N ASP A 57 -21.91 -10.61 -10.45
CA ASP A 57 -22.04 -11.64 -11.49
C ASP A 57 -23.49 -11.81 -11.96
N ASN A 58 -24.44 -11.79 -11.03
CA ASN A 58 -25.85 -11.84 -11.36
C ASN A 58 -26.32 -10.58 -12.11
N HIS A 59 -25.82 -9.40 -11.72
CA HIS A 59 -26.17 -8.15 -12.38
C HIS A 59 -25.59 -8.06 -13.80
N VAL A 60 -24.32 -8.41 -13.99
CA VAL A 60 -23.69 -8.50 -15.32
C VAL A 60 -24.47 -9.44 -16.24
N ARG A 61 -24.91 -10.60 -15.73
CA ARG A 61 -25.76 -11.54 -16.50
C ARG A 61 -27.12 -10.97 -16.86
N ALA A 62 -27.71 -10.15 -15.99
CA ALA A 62 -29.01 -9.52 -16.23
C ALA A 62 -28.92 -8.39 -17.27
N VAL A 63 -27.84 -7.60 -17.23
CA VAL A 63 -27.61 -6.47 -18.15
C VAL A 63 -27.09 -6.94 -19.52
N ARG A 64 -26.39 -8.08 -19.58
CA ARG A 64 -25.86 -8.62 -20.84
C ARG A 64 -27.00 -8.99 -21.82
N PRO A 65 -27.08 -8.38 -23.01
CA PRO A 65 -28.13 -8.68 -23.98
C PRO A 65 -28.04 -10.15 -24.44
N ARG A 66 -29.11 -10.94 -24.24
CA ARG A 66 -29.18 -12.34 -24.69
C ARG A 66 -28.99 -12.52 -26.21
N ARG A 67 -29.18 -11.47 -27.01
CA ARG A 67 -29.07 -11.49 -28.48
C ARG A 67 -27.64 -11.47 -29.04
N LEU A 68 -26.61 -11.22 -28.21
CA LEU A 68 -25.21 -11.29 -28.66
C LEU A 68 -24.64 -12.72 -28.68
N LEU A 69 -25.41 -13.73 -28.25
CA LEU A 69 -25.00 -15.14 -28.35
C LEU A 69 -25.45 -15.81 -29.67
N GLY A 70 -26.30 -15.16 -30.47
CA GLY A 70 -26.78 -15.69 -31.76
C GLY A 70 -26.00 -15.22 -33.00
N ASP A 71 -25.54 -13.96 -33.02
CA ASP A 71 -24.96 -13.33 -34.22
C ASP A 71 -23.50 -12.84 -34.06
N ALA A 72 -22.85 -13.06 -32.91
CA ALA A 72 -21.53 -12.50 -32.61
C ALA A 72 -20.33 -13.45 -32.90
N THR A 73 -20.46 -14.39 -33.83
CA THR A 73 -19.29 -15.00 -34.47
C THR A 73 -18.71 -14.12 -35.59
N ALA A 74 -19.35 -12.99 -35.93
CA ALA A 74 -19.01 -12.20 -37.12
C ALA A 74 -18.43 -10.80 -36.89
N ILE A 75 -18.20 -10.31 -35.67
CA ILE A 75 -17.60 -8.97 -35.50
C ILE A 75 -16.41 -9.00 -34.55
N VAL A 76 -15.25 -9.05 -35.21
CA VAL A 76 -13.90 -8.76 -34.71
C VAL A 76 -13.92 -7.58 -33.74
N ARG A 77 -13.59 -7.83 -32.47
CA ARG A 77 -13.30 -6.78 -31.49
C ARG A 77 -11.79 -6.62 -31.33
N THR A 78 -11.18 -5.95 -32.30
CA THR A 78 -9.89 -5.27 -32.11
C THR A 78 -10.16 -3.94 -31.41
N ILE A 79 -10.18 -3.95 -30.08
CA ILE A 79 -9.84 -2.77 -29.28
C ILE A 79 -8.84 -3.23 -28.22
N THR A 80 -7.62 -2.77 -28.42
CA THR A 80 -6.44 -2.84 -27.56
C THR A 80 -6.72 -2.49 -26.10
N SER A 81 -6.62 -3.48 -25.21
CA SER A 81 -6.19 -3.27 -23.82
C SER A 81 -4.85 -3.97 -23.60
N ALA A 82 -3.83 -3.50 -24.33
CA ALA A 82 -2.46 -3.89 -24.10
C ALA A 82 -1.83 -2.94 -23.08
N ALA A 83 -1.22 -3.55 -22.05
CA ALA A 83 -0.15 -3.00 -21.22
C ALA A 83 -0.50 -1.96 -20.15
N VAL A 84 -0.95 -2.46 -18.99
CA VAL A 84 -0.16 -2.25 -17.76
C VAL A 84 0.06 -3.60 -17.09
N ARG A 85 0.89 -4.44 -17.71
CA ARG A 85 1.60 -5.48 -16.97
C ARG A 85 2.74 -4.76 -16.25
N ALA A 86 2.43 -4.18 -15.09
CA ALA A 86 3.46 -3.77 -14.16
C ALA A 86 4.17 -5.04 -13.68
N ALA A 87 5.25 -5.40 -14.36
CA ALA A 87 6.28 -6.25 -13.81
C ALA A 87 6.84 -5.54 -12.57
N ARG A 88 6.19 -5.73 -11.42
CA ARG A 88 6.86 -5.52 -10.13
C ARG A 88 7.80 -6.69 -9.94
N ILE A 89 9.04 -6.45 -10.37
CA ILE A 89 10.23 -7.23 -10.07
C ILE A 89 10.26 -7.48 -8.55
N PRO A 90 10.33 -8.73 -8.06
CA PRO A 90 10.78 -8.97 -6.71
C PRO A 90 12.29 -8.68 -6.68
N LEU A 91 12.67 -7.45 -6.32
CA LEU A 91 14.03 -7.14 -5.91
C LEU A 91 14.15 -7.50 -4.42
N GLU A 92 14.31 -8.79 -4.14
CA GLU A 92 14.83 -9.24 -2.85
C GLU A 92 15.92 -10.29 -3.08
N VAL A 93 17.09 -9.79 -3.50
CA VAL A 93 18.36 -10.51 -3.29
C VAL A 93 18.62 -10.49 -1.79
N GLY A 94 18.53 -11.67 -1.18
CA GLY A 94 18.76 -11.88 0.24
C GLY A 94 20.19 -11.50 0.65
N THR A 95 20.30 -10.58 1.59
CA THR A 95 21.47 -10.48 2.45
C THR A 95 21.10 -11.09 3.79
N VAL A 96 21.39 -12.38 3.94
CA VAL A 96 21.44 -13.02 5.26
C VAL A 96 22.77 -12.63 5.86
N ILE A 97 22.76 -11.62 6.73
CA ILE A 97 23.85 -11.45 7.70
C ILE A 97 23.44 -12.29 8.91
N ALA A 98 24.13 -13.41 9.09
CA ALA A 98 24.16 -14.12 10.35
C ALA A 98 25.12 -13.38 11.27
N GLU A 99 24.64 -12.96 12.45
CA GLU A 99 25.32 -12.99 13.76
C GLU A 99 24.65 -12.01 14.73
N GLY A 100 24.21 -12.51 15.89
CA GLY A 100 23.69 -11.66 16.99
C GLY A 100 22.53 -12.27 17.77
N VAL A 101 22.86 -13.05 18.79
CA VAL A 101 21.99 -13.91 19.59
C VAL A 101 21.02 -13.12 20.50
N LEU A 102 19.73 -13.49 20.42
CA LEU A 102 18.63 -13.38 21.41
C LEU A 102 17.68 -12.17 21.55
N HIS A 103 17.80 -11.05 20.81
CA HIS A 103 16.73 -10.02 20.81
C HIS A 103 16.28 -9.52 19.42
N ALA A 104 16.85 -10.05 18.33
CA ALA A 104 16.62 -9.57 16.95
C ALA A 104 15.52 -10.31 16.15
N ARG A 105 14.69 -11.16 16.79
CA ARG A 105 13.66 -11.95 16.08
C ARG A 105 12.40 -11.15 15.72
N HIS A 106 12.22 -9.98 16.34
CA HIS A 106 11.08 -9.08 16.13
C HIS A 106 11.15 -8.24 14.83
N PRO A 107 12.23 -7.52 14.51
CA PRO A 107 12.22 -6.54 13.42
C PRO A 107 12.04 -7.15 12.01
N VAL A 108 12.50 -8.39 11.78
CA VAL A 108 12.31 -9.07 10.48
C VAL A 108 10.84 -9.45 10.25
N THR A 109 10.16 -9.88 11.31
CA THR A 109 8.74 -10.27 11.28
C THR A 109 7.85 -9.04 11.11
N GLU A 110 8.16 -7.95 11.82
CA GLU A 110 7.42 -6.68 11.75
C GLU A 110 7.60 -5.98 10.40
N ARG A 111 8.82 -5.94 9.86
CA ARG A 111 9.05 -5.39 8.51
C ARG A 111 8.30 -6.17 7.44
N ARG A 112 8.22 -7.50 7.56
CA ARG A 112 7.44 -8.32 6.63
C ARG A 112 5.95 -8.02 6.75
N LEU A 113 5.42 -7.94 7.97
CA LEU A 113 4.03 -7.57 8.21
C LEU A 113 3.69 -6.19 7.65
N LEU A 114 4.57 -5.20 7.86
CA LEU A 114 4.42 -3.86 7.28
C LEU A 114 4.31 -3.91 5.74
N ARG A 115 5.20 -4.66 5.08
CA ARG A 115 5.15 -4.82 3.61
C ARG A 115 3.89 -5.53 3.13
N ASN A 116 3.40 -6.52 3.88
CA ASN A 116 2.14 -7.19 3.55
C ASN A 116 0.98 -6.19 3.60
N ILE A 117 0.84 -5.44 4.69
CA ILE A 117 -0.24 -4.45 4.86
C ILE A 117 -0.15 -3.34 3.82
N GLN A 118 1.05 -2.90 3.43
CA GLN A 118 1.21 -1.97 2.31
C GLN A 118 0.70 -2.54 0.98
N GLY A 119 0.97 -3.82 0.72
CA GLY A 119 0.45 -4.53 -0.45
C GLY A 119 -1.08 -4.66 -0.42
N GLU A 120 -1.64 -4.99 0.75
CA GLU A 120 -3.09 -5.06 0.98
C GLU A 120 -3.77 -3.69 0.78
N TYR A 121 -3.17 -2.62 1.31
CA TYR A 121 -3.65 -1.25 1.12
C TYR A 121 -3.65 -0.88 -0.36
N ALA A 122 -2.58 -1.17 -1.09
CA ALA A 122 -2.47 -0.84 -2.49
C ALA A 122 -3.53 -1.54 -3.35
N ILE A 123 -3.78 -2.84 -3.13
CA ILE A 123 -4.78 -3.58 -3.91
C ILE A 123 -6.21 -3.15 -3.53
N ALA A 124 -6.47 -2.85 -2.26
CA ALA A 124 -7.76 -2.34 -1.81
C ALA A 124 -8.04 -0.92 -2.36
N ALA A 125 -7.03 -0.06 -2.43
CA ALA A 125 -7.16 1.27 -3.04
C ALA A 125 -7.47 1.18 -4.54
N GLN A 126 -6.91 0.18 -5.23
CA GLN A 126 -7.25 -0.10 -6.62
C GLN A 126 -8.70 -0.57 -6.78
N ALA A 127 -9.18 -1.46 -5.90
CA ALA A 127 -10.58 -1.89 -5.88
C ALA A 127 -11.54 -0.71 -5.64
N LEU A 128 -11.21 0.15 -4.68
CA LEU A 128 -11.96 1.38 -4.41
C LEU A 128 -12.05 2.28 -5.66
N ALA A 129 -10.95 2.47 -6.36
CA ALA A 129 -10.91 3.27 -7.58
C ALA A 129 -11.79 2.66 -8.68
N ALA A 130 -11.75 1.34 -8.85
CA ALA A 130 -12.61 0.64 -9.80
C ALA A 130 -14.10 0.80 -9.44
N CYS A 131 -14.48 0.73 -8.16
CA CYS A 131 -15.85 1.01 -7.73
C CYS A 131 -16.30 2.44 -8.02
N ARG A 132 -15.45 3.46 -7.82
CA ARG A 132 -15.79 4.85 -8.15
C ARG A 132 -16.03 5.06 -9.65
N VAL A 133 -15.21 4.43 -10.48
CA VAL A 133 -15.41 4.43 -11.94
C VAL A 133 -16.71 3.71 -12.30
N GLY A 134 -16.95 2.52 -11.72
CA GLY A 134 -18.17 1.73 -11.92
C GLY A 134 -19.44 2.47 -11.51
N GLU A 135 -19.45 3.14 -10.36
CA GLU A 135 -20.56 3.96 -9.87
C GLU A 135 -20.88 5.10 -10.84
N SER A 136 -19.85 5.82 -11.31
CA SER A 136 -20.00 6.91 -12.28
C SER A 136 -20.56 6.42 -13.62
N VAL A 137 -20.09 5.27 -14.11
CA VAL A 137 -20.59 4.66 -15.35
C VAL A 137 -22.02 4.16 -15.20
N ALA A 138 -22.36 3.55 -14.05
CA ALA A 138 -23.72 3.11 -13.76
C ALA A 138 -24.70 4.30 -13.67
N ALA A 139 -24.29 5.42 -13.08
CA ALA A 139 -25.07 6.65 -13.06
C ALA A 139 -25.35 7.18 -14.47
N LEU A 140 -24.33 7.22 -15.34
CA LEU A 140 -24.48 7.64 -16.74
C LEU A 140 -25.34 6.67 -17.57
N ALA A 141 -25.43 5.41 -17.15
CA ALA A 141 -26.25 4.38 -17.80
C ALA A 141 -27.68 4.30 -17.25
N ASP A 142 -28.04 5.12 -16.25
CA ASP A 142 -29.31 5.05 -15.52
C ASP A 142 -29.55 3.67 -14.89
N ASP A 143 -28.47 3.02 -14.44
CA ASP A 143 -28.48 1.71 -13.81
C ASP A 143 -28.41 1.84 -12.27
N GLU A 144 -29.55 2.13 -11.66
CA GLU A 144 -29.67 2.33 -10.20
C GLU A 144 -29.10 1.15 -9.41
N ARG A 145 -29.34 -0.08 -9.87
CA ARG A 145 -28.84 -1.28 -9.22
C ARG A 145 -27.32 -1.38 -9.31
N GLY A 146 -26.74 -1.04 -10.46
CA GLY A 146 -25.28 -0.95 -10.62
C GLY A 146 -24.66 0.09 -9.71
N MET A 147 -25.28 1.28 -9.59
CA MET A 147 -24.83 2.32 -8.67
C MET A 147 -24.84 1.85 -7.23
N GLU A 148 -25.95 1.25 -6.77
CA GLU A 148 -26.09 0.77 -5.38
C GLU A 148 -25.03 -0.28 -5.04
N LEU A 149 -24.78 -1.23 -5.95
CA LEU A 149 -23.74 -2.25 -5.78
C LEU A 149 -22.35 -1.62 -5.65
N MET A 150 -22.01 -0.68 -6.54
CA MET A 150 -20.70 -0.02 -6.52
C MET A 150 -20.51 0.88 -5.32
N ALA A 151 -21.54 1.64 -4.92
CA ALA A 151 -21.51 2.47 -3.72
C ALA A 151 -21.33 1.64 -2.45
N SER A 152 -21.99 0.48 -2.36
CA SER A 152 -21.87 -0.44 -1.22
C SER A 152 -20.46 -1.02 -1.08
N LEU A 153 -19.86 -1.45 -2.20
CA LEU A 153 -18.47 -1.92 -2.22
C LEU A 153 -17.49 -0.80 -1.89
N ARG A 154 -17.66 0.38 -2.51
CA ARG A 154 -16.88 1.59 -2.23
C ARG A 154 -16.82 1.91 -0.73
N GLN A 155 -17.96 1.87 -0.04
CA GLN A 155 -18.03 2.14 1.40
C GLN A 155 -17.26 1.09 2.22
N ARG A 156 -17.30 -0.19 1.80
CA ARG A 156 -16.56 -1.28 2.46
C ARG A 156 -15.06 -1.12 2.27
N ASP A 157 -14.62 -0.79 1.06
CA ASP A 157 -13.21 -0.52 0.76
C ASP A 157 -12.69 0.70 1.53
N GLU A 158 -13.48 1.78 1.62
CA GLU A 158 -13.12 2.95 2.44
C GLU A 158 -13.01 2.63 3.92
N LYS A 159 -13.85 1.72 4.44
CA LYS A 159 -13.73 1.24 5.83
C LYS A 159 -12.49 0.36 6.02
N LEU A 160 -12.19 -0.51 5.07
CA LEU A 160 -11.00 -1.34 5.09
C LEU A 160 -9.74 -0.48 5.05
N LEU A 161 -9.64 0.46 4.12
CA LEU A 161 -8.45 1.32 3.96
C LEU A 161 -8.14 2.11 5.23
N ARG A 162 -9.15 2.65 5.91
CA ARG A 162 -8.97 3.31 7.21
C ARG A 162 -8.45 2.35 8.29
N ALA A 163 -8.91 1.10 8.29
CA ALA A 163 -8.41 0.11 9.24
C ALA A 163 -6.96 -0.31 8.93
N LEU A 164 -6.61 -0.44 7.65
CA LEU A 164 -5.24 -0.74 7.21
C LEU A 164 -4.30 0.42 7.53
N GLU A 165 -4.72 1.66 7.29
CA GLU A 165 -3.97 2.88 7.62
C GLU A 165 -3.65 2.94 9.12
N SER A 166 -4.65 2.76 9.99
CA SER A 166 -4.43 2.73 11.43
C SER A 166 -3.47 1.60 11.86
N THR A 167 -3.52 0.45 11.19
CA THR A 167 -2.59 -0.66 11.45
C THR A 167 -1.16 -0.32 11.00
N LEU A 168 -1.00 0.34 9.85
CA LEU A 168 0.30 0.82 9.35
C LEU A 168 0.93 1.82 10.31
N GLU A 169 0.15 2.78 10.81
CA GLU A 169 0.61 3.77 11.79
C GLU A 169 1.10 3.11 13.08
N GLN A 170 0.33 2.18 13.62
CA GLN A 170 0.71 1.44 14.84
C GLN A 170 2.01 0.65 14.65
N LEU A 171 2.17 -0.03 13.51
CA LEU A 171 3.39 -0.79 13.22
C LEU A 171 4.60 0.12 12.98
N ALA A 172 4.41 1.26 12.31
CA ALA A 172 5.47 2.23 12.12
C ALA A 172 5.97 2.78 13.47
N GLN A 173 5.04 3.09 14.38
CA GLN A 173 5.37 3.56 15.74
C GLN A 173 6.12 2.48 16.54
N ALA A 174 5.62 1.24 16.55
CA ALA A 174 6.26 0.12 17.25
C ALA A 174 7.70 -0.13 16.73
N LEU A 175 7.92 -0.03 15.42
CA LEU A 175 9.25 -0.16 14.83
C LEU A 175 10.21 0.95 15.30
N VAL A 176 9.74 2.20 15.41
CA VAL A 176 10.56 3.31 15.92
C VAL A 176 10.93 3.07 17.39
N GLU A 177 9.97 2.68 18.23
CA GLU A 177 10.19 2.38 19.64
C GLU A 177 11.22 1.24 19.84
N ALA A 178 11.04 0.13 19.12
CA ALA A 178 11.97 -1.00 19.17
C ALA A 178 13.39 -0.64 18.71
N THR A 179 13.54 0.32 17.78
CA THR A 179 14.87 0.81 17.38
C THR A 179 15.48 1.77 18.39
N ALA A 180 14.68 2.55 19.11
CA ALA A 180 15.15 3.47 20.13
C ALA A 180 15.68 2.73 21.37
N GLU A 181 15.03 1.64 21.77
CA GLU A 181 15.48 0.77 22.87
C GLU A 181 16.78 0.01 22.57
N ASN A 182 17.09 -0.20 21.28
CA ASN A 182 18.30 -0.90 20.84
C ASN A 182 19.51 0.02 20.60
N ILE A 183 19.39 1.33 20.82
CA ILE A 183 20.56 2.21 20.83
C ILE A 183 21.26 1.99 22.18
N PRO A 184 22.47 1.40 22.23
CA PRO A 184 23.21 1.34 23.47
C PRO A 184 23.42 2.78 23.89
N THR A 185 22.87 3.16 25.05
CA THR A 185 23.26 4.38 25.74
C THR A 185 24.78 4.38 25.69
N PRO A 186 25.46 5.34 25.03
CA PRO A 186 26.90 5.39 25.11
C PRO A 186 27.18 5.48 26.60
N ALA A 187 27.73 4.39 27.15
CA ALA A 187 28.22 4.39 28.50
C ALA A 187 29.03 5.67 28.58
N ARG A 188 28.60 6.56 29.49
CA ARG A 188 29.43 7.65 29.95
C ARG A 188 30.72 6.96 30.36
N TYR A 189 31.68 6.92 29.44
CA TYR A 189 33.06 6.64 29.77
C TYR A 189 33.35 7.70 30.79
N LEU A 190 33.45 7.21 32.02
CA LEU A 190 33.90 7.94 33.17
C LEU A 190 35.04 8.84 32.72
N THR A 191 34.81 10.14 32.87
CA THR A 191 35.85 11.10 33.20
C THR A 191 36.56 10.61 34.45
N ASP A 192 37.47 9.66 34.28
CA ASP A 192 38.50 9.31 35.25
C ASP A 192 39.69 8.63 34.55
N GLN A 193 40.39 9.42 33.73
CA GLN A 193 41.81 9.21 33.50
C GLN A 193 42.52 10.53 33.76
N GLY A 194 42.58 10.90 35.03
CA GLY A 194 43.71 11.65 35.54
C GLY A 194 44.93 10.72 35.54
N HIS A 195 45.66 10.66 34.43
CA HIS A 195 47.02 10.15 34.45
C HIS A 195 47.93 11.06 33.64
N ASP A 196 48.79 11.75 34.39
CA ASP A 196 49.99 12.42 33.94
C ASP A 196 50.76 11.59 32.90
N GLN A 197 50.73 12.01 31.64
CA GLN A 197 51.80 11.71 30.70
C GLN A 197 52.38 13.02 30.18
N ARG A 198 53.37 13.47 30.96
CA ARG A 198 54.41 14.41 30.57
C ARG A 198 55.22 13.78 29.45
N TRP A 199 55.05 14.23 28.21
CA TRP A 199 56.00 13.98 27.12
C TRP A 199 56.62 15.31 26.66
N PRO A 200 57.92 15.34 26.31
CA PRO A 200 58.63 16.58 26.04
C PRO A 200 58.36 17.09 24.63
N ASP A 201 58.45 18.42 24.51
CA ASP A 201 58.69 19.14 23.27
C ASP A 201 59.84 18.51 22.47
N ASP A 202 59.61 18.32 21.17
CA ASP A 202 60.54 18.76 20.13
C ASP A 202 59.82 18.83 18.77
N ARG A 203 59.65 20.07 18.29
CA ARG A 203 59.46 20.44 16.88
C ARG A 203 60.82 20.34 16.14
N PRO A 204 60.93 20.33 14.79
CA PRO A 204 60.05 21.03 13.84
C PRO A 204 59.86 20.45 12.41
N SER A 205 58.94 21.11 11.69
CA SER A 205 59.04 21.56 10.30
C SER A 205 58.42 20.78 9.13
N ALA A 206 57.86 21.63 8.23
CA ALA A 206 57.40 21.45 6.85
C ALA A 206 56.11 20.62 6.67
N GLY A 207 55.02 21.11 6.09
CA GLY A 207 54.88 22.15 5.06
C GLY A 207 54.31 21.49 3.80
N GLY A 208 52.99 21.58 3.59
CA GLY A 208 52.33 21.05 2.39
C GLY A 208 50.82 21.27 2.40
N PRO A 209 50.24 21.99 1.43
CA PRO A 209 48.80 22.28 1.37
C PRO A 209 48.07 21.22 0.53
N ILE A 210 47.01 20.63 1.07
CA ILE A 210 46.01 19.91 0.27
C ILE A 210 44.63 20.43 0.66
N GLY A 211 43.91 20.89 -0.37
CA GLY A 211 42.64 21.59 -0.31
C GLY A 211 41.43 20.72 0.08
N PRO A 212 40.25 21.34 0.07
CA PRO A 212 39.07 20.84 0.79
C PRO A 212 38.30 19.76 0.01
N HIS A 213 37.98 18.66 0.69
CA HIS A 213 36.90 17.77 0.28
C HIS A 213 35.57 18.21 0.93
N PRO A 214 34.49 18.38 0.15
CA PRO A 214 33.21 18.82 0.67
C PRO A 214 32.46 17.69 1.38
N THR A 215 31.90 18.05 2.53
CA THR A 215 30.94 17.32 3.33
C THR A 215 29.59 17.21 2.61
N GLY A 216 29.23 16.01 2.19
CA GLY A 216 27.89 15.67 1.69
C GLY A 216 27.02 15.05 2.77
N SER A 217 26.63 15.83 3.77
CA SER A 217 25.52 15.50 4.69
C SER A 217 24.22 16.01 4.06
N GLY A 218 23.34 15.12 3.60
CA GLY A 218 22.11 15.58 2.97
C GLY A 218 21.17 14.50 2.44
N LEU A 219 20.84 13.48 3.25
CA LEU A 219 19.73 12.56 2.93
C LEU A 219 18.98 12.16 4.22
N ARG A 220 18.33 13.13 4.87
CA ARG A 220 17.26 12.91 5.86
C ARG A 220 16.31 14.11 5.88
N ALA A 221 15.57 14.36 4.80
CA ALA A 221 14.45 15.31 4.81
C ALA A 221 13.51 15.24 3.58
N ALA A 222 13.32 14.08 2.93
CA ALA A 222 12.48 14.02 1.72
C ALA A 222 11.26 13.08 1.81
N ALA A 223 11.11 12.29 2.87
CA ALA A 223 9.97 11.36 2.98
C ALA A 223 8.73 11.98 3.65
N SER A 224 8.87 13.06 4.42
CA SER A 224 7.75 13.66 5.17
C SER A 224 6.95 14.70 4.37
N ALA A 225 7.51 15.26 3.29
CA ALA A 225 6.86 16.34 2.54
C ALA A 225 5.77 15.86 1.57
N VAL A 226 5.82 14.61 1.12
CA VAL A 226 4.85 14.06 0.15
C VAL A 226 3.54 13.63 0.85
N TRP A 227 3.59 13.26 2.13
CA TRP A 227 2.41 12.86 2.90
C TRP A 227 1.60 14.06 3.45
N ALA A 228 2.26 15.14 3.86
CA ALA A 228 1.58 16.34 4.35
C ALA A 228 0.83 17.11 3.23
N GLY A 229 1.32 17.06 1.99
CA GLY A 229 0.69 17.74 0.85
C GLY A 229 -0.66 17.14 0.42
N SER A 230 -0.88 15.84 0.64
CA SER A 230 -2.12 15.16 0.23
C SER A 230 -3.28 15.35 1.23
N MET A 231 -2.99 15.57 2.52
CA MET A 231 -3.99 15.89 3.53
C MET A 231 -4.51 17.33 3.41
N ALA A 232 -3.65 18.30 3.09
CA ALA A 232 -4.05 19.70 2.92
C ALA A 232 -4.97 19.94 1.70
N ALA A 233 -4.77 19.18 0.61
CA ALA A 233 -5.62 19.28 -0.58
C ALA A 233 -7.01 18.63 -0.39
N ALA A 234 -7.14 17.67 0.53
CA ALA A 234 -8.42 17.05 0.86
C ALA A 234 -9.29 17.95 1.74
N GLN A 235 -8.68 18.70 2.69
CA GLN A 235 -9.41 19.61 3.57
C GLN A 235 -9.96 20.85 2.81
N GLN A 236 -9.20 21.40 1.86
CA GLN A 236 -9.63 22.57 1.08
C GLN A 236 -10.83 22.33 0.14
N ARG A 237 -11.14 21.07 -0.21
CA ARG A 237 -12.33 20.73 -1.01
C ARG A 237 -13.62 20.55 -0.22
N MET A 238 -13.54 20.41 1.11
CA MET A 238 -14.75 20.32 1.96
C MET A 238 -15.30 21.69 2.34
N ASP A 239 -14.47 22.73 2.40
CA ASP A 239 -14.90 24.07 2.83
C ASP A 239 -15.49 24.95 1.71
N THR A 240 -15.54 24.47 0.46
CA THR A 240 -15.98 25.25 -0.72
C THR A 240 -17.35 24.86 -1.27
N THR A 241 -18.14 24.06 -0.53
CA THR A 241 -19.52 23.69 -0.89
C THR A 241 -20.58 24.08 0.15
N GLY A 242 -20.29 25.13 0.93
CA GLY A 242 -21.29 25.84 1.75
C GLY A 242 -21.89 27.02 1.01
#